data_AF-A0A8T4Y2A2-F1
#
_entry.id   AF-A0A8T4Y2A2-F1
#
_cell.length_a   1.000
_cell.length_b   1.000
_cell.length_c   1.000
_cell.angle_alpha   90.00
_cell.angle_beta   90.00
_cell.angle_gamma   90.00
#
_symmetry.space_group_name_H-M   'P 1'
#
loop_
_entity.id
_entity.type
_entity.pdbx_description
1 polymer ?
#
loop_
_entity_poly.entity_id
_entity_poly.type
_entity_poly.pdbx_seq_one_letter_code
_entity_poly.pdbx_strand_id
1 'polypeptide(L)'
;MNKETTKARPIKPPLPFRERYFSLFTGPEPETLHADLYQRLIDDGTDEIVKQLLTYNQSRKKLLSEVRDKIKVGKLKHDEEAANIRVVASDAGYNGVDLRSAYLPLYASVAVVAEGWTIPYEPHYKAGTPDVWSDEPEPQNREALLAAKIQYQVTEEAVEKWEPRLVVFDGTLAMHFLLLPSTHFSDDYQRDVDETIRCAVNLLQTCYRKNIPIVGFAKRTRMNQVCRSFGNSRMRDTALMDLILNLGEYTEPEAKPTMGYVIDNYREKAAEFGVPDPIIQKITNFYSSYVRTGLTTPYRLEIPEYCLNSLEEVGTVLYTTSEEETGIPFAINEVDRLTKITTSVSNIRTLMIYAKALELVEKGDMDLKDLTMLALQHGEPWTINDREASSAITGGK
;
A
#
# COMPACT_ATOMS: atom_id res chain seq x y z
N MET A 1 43.50 -5.90 -59.04
CA MET A 1 43.85 -4.56 -58.49
C MET A 1 42.55 -3.91 -58.04
N ASN A 2 42.44 -3.60 -56.75
CA ASN A 2 41.39 -2.85 -56.01
C ASN A 2 39.93 -3.35 -56.16
N LYS A 3 39.26 -3.98 -55.19
CA LYS A 3 39.03 -3.65 -53.75
C LYS A 3 38.64 -2.18 -53.52
N GLU A 4 37.34 -1.91 -53.54
CA GLU A 4 36.73 -0.91 -52.67
C GLU A 4 35.45 -1.49 -52.03
N THR A 5 35.64 -1.94 -50.79
CA THR A 5 34.59 -2.19 -49.80
C THR A 5 33.96 -0.87 -49.37
N THR A 6 32.73 -0.61 -49.78
CA THR A 6 31.90 0.47 -49.24
C THR A 6 31.47 0.09 -47.82
N LYS A 7 32.18 0.60 -46.82
CA LYS A 7 31.79 0.54 -45.41
C LYS A 7 30.44 1.23 -45.24
N ALA A 8 29.42 0.50 -44.80
CA ALA A 8 28.20 1.08 -44.27
C ALA A 8 28.56 1.99 -43.10
N ARG A 9 28.26 3.29 -43.22
CA ARG A 9 28.37 4.24 -42.12
C ARG A 9 27.26 3.89 -41.12
N PRO A 10 27.54 3.80 -39.80
CA PRO A 10 26.45 3.75 -38.83
C PRO A 10 25.67 5.06 -38.95
N ILE A 11 24.38 4.95 -39.21
CA ILE A 11 23.45 6.09 -39.23
C ILE A 11 23.46 6.67 -37.81
N LYS A 12 24.23 7.74 -37.60
CA LYS A 12 24.12 8.53 -36.38
C LYS A 12 22.79 9.27 -36.44
N PRO A 13 21.89 9.11 -35.45
CA PRO A 13 20.66 9.89 -35.42
C PRO A 13 20.98 11.39 -35.35
N PRO A 14 20.09 12.25 -35.87
CA PRO A 14 20.31 13.68 -35.93
C PRO A 14 20.48 14.27 -34.51
N LEU A 15 21.50 15.13 -34.37
CA LEU A 15 21.94 15.80 -33.13
C LEU A 15 20.82 16.42 -32.26
N PRO A 16 19.70 16.97 -32.79
CA PRO A 16 18.66 17.57 -31.95
C PRO A 16 17.90 16.55 -31.07
N PHE A 17 17.94 15.25 -31.40
CA PHE A 17 17.27 14.20 -30.65
C PHE A 17 18.08 13.77 -29.42
N ARG A 18 19.41 13.77 -29.55
CA ARG A 18 20.33 13.34 -28.49
C ARG A 18 20.39 14.35 -27.35
N GLU A 19 20.41 15.64 -27.68
CA GLU A 19 20.53 16.72 -26.68
C GLU A 19 19.21 17.02 -25.96
N ARG A 20 18.04 16.70 -26.55
CA ARG A 20 16.74 16.90 -25.90
C ARG A 20 16.30 15.75 -24.99
N TYR A 21 16.76 14.52 -25.25
CA TYR A 21 16.27 13.32 -24.54
C TYR A 21 17.34 12.58 -23.74
N PHE A 22 18.63 12.85 -23.95
CA PHE A 22 19.74 12.29 -23.14
C PHE A 22 20.35 13.32 -22.19
N SER A 23 19.52 14.04 -21.43
CA SER A 23 19.96 14.82 -20.25
C SER A 23 20.40 13.94 -19.07
N LEU A 24 20.75 12.68 -19.30
CA LEU A 24 21.30 11.75 -18.30
C LEU A 24 22.75 12.11 -17.88
N PHE A 25 23.29 13.22 -18.40
CA PHE A 25 24.65 13.70 -18.14
C PHE A 25 24.72 15.18 -17.76
N THR A 26 23.61 15.81 -17.33
CA THR A 26 23.72 17.07 -16.58
C THR A 26 24.52 16.78 -15.32
N GLY A 27 25.68 17.44 -15.20
CA GLY A 27 26.57 17.33 -14.04
C GLY A 27 25.85 17.64 -12.72
N PRO A 28 26.51 17.41 -11.56
CA PRO A 28 25.91 17.65 -10.26
C PRO A 28 25.29 19.05 -10.22
N GLU A 29 24.07 19.15 -9.68
CA GLU A 29 23.41 20.43 -9.45
C GLU A 29 24.39 21.39 -8.78
N PRO A 30 24.39 22.69 -9.16
CA PRO A 30 25.26 23.66 -8.52
C PRO A 30 25.04 23.61 -7.01
N GLU A 31 26.11 23.31 -6.25
CA GLU A 31 26.12 23.39 -4.79
C GLU A 31 25.44 24.70 -4.38
N THR A 32 24.31 24.57 -3.69
CA THR A 32 23.33 25.62 -3.44
C THR A 32 23.94 26.85 -2.74
N LEU A 33 23.86 28.00 -3.43
CA LEU A 33 24.38 29.33 -3.07
C LEU A 33 23.46 30.14 -2.12
N HIS A 34 22.76 29.50 -1.17
CA HIS A 34 21.76 30.19 -0.32
C HIS A 34 21.91 29.91 1.17
N ALA A 35 23.04 30.30 1.77
CA ALA A 35 23.32 30.12 3.20
C ALA A 35 22.20 30.65 4.11
N ASP A 36 21.61 31.81 3.78
CA ASP A 36 20.49 32.39 4.54
C ASP A 36 19.22 31.53 4.52
N LEU A 37 18.97 30.81 3.41
CA LEU A 37 17.85 29.88 3.31
C LEU A 37 18.08 28.64 4.17
N TYR A 38 19.29 28.09 4.12
CA TYR A 38 19.67 26.94 4.96
C TYR A 38 19.62 27.29 6.45
N GLN A 39 20.12 28.46 6.85
CA GLN A 39 20.05 28.92 8.23
C GLN A 39 18.59 29.04 8.72
N ARG A 40 17.70 29.63 7.91
CA ARG A 40 16.27 29.73 8.28
C ARG A 40 15.56 28.38 8.32
N LEU A 41 15.90 27.46 7.42
CA LEU A 41 15.28 26.13 7.36
C LEU A 41 15.81 25.18 8.44
N ILE A 42 17.11 25.20 8.68
CA ILE A 42 17.80 24.26 9.57
C ILE A 42 17.86 24.81 10.99
N ASP A 43 18.28 26.05 11.22
CA ASP A 43 18.51 26.52 12.58
C ASP A 43 17.20 27.04 13.18
N ASP A 44 16.68 28.16 12.65
CA ASP A 44 15.47 28.81 13.18
C ASP A 44 14.24 27.90 13.08
N GLY A 45 14.12 27.17 11.96
CA GLY A 45 13.06 26.21 11.72
C GLY A 45 13.08 25.03 12.69
N THR A 46 14.27 24.47 12.98
CA THR A 46 14.38 23.31 13.88
C THR A 46 14.00 23.66 15.31
N ASP A 47 14.45 24.81 15.82
CA ASP A 47 14.12 25.23 17.19
C ASP A 47 12.62 25.37 17.41
N GLU A 48 11.92 25.94 16.42
CA GLU A 48 10.46 26.09 16.46
C GLU A 48 9.77 24.72 16.39
N ILE A 49 10.24 23.81 15.53
CA ILE A 49 9.72 22.44 15.46
C ILE A 49 9.92 21.71 16.80
N VAL A 50 11.08 21.84 17.44
CA VAL A 50 11.36 21.20 18.74
C VAL A 50 10.42 21.72 19.83
N LYS A 51 10.13 23.02 19.87
CA LYS A 51 9.15 23.60 20.80
C LYS A 51 7.73 23.07 20.56
N GLN A 52 7.34 22.93 19.28
CA GLN A 52 6.05 22.36 18.91
C GLN A 52 5.97 20.87 19.30
N LEU A 53 7.04 20.09 19.10
CA LEU A 53 7.11 18.69 19.53
C LEU A 53 7.03 18.53 21.06
N LEU A 54 7.66 19.43 21.81
CA LEU A 54 7.55 19.46 23.27
C LEU A 54 6.11 19.72 23.73
N THR A 55 5.44 20.70 23.11
CA THR A 55 4.02 21.02 23.36
C THR A 55 3.10 19.85 22.99
N TYR A 56 3.39 19.20 21.87
CA TYR A 56 2.68 18.00 21.41
C TYR A 56 2.83 16.84 22.41
N ASN A 57 4.04 16.58 22.89
CA ASN A 57 4.31 15.51 23.87
C ASN A 57 3.65 15.80 25.23
N GLN A 58 3.62 17.05 25.68
CA GLN A 58 2.88 17.45 26.88
C GLN A 58 1.37 17.19 26.72
N SER A 59 0.80 17.56 25.58
CA SER A 59 -0.60 17.29 25.24
C SER A 59 -0.91 15.79 25.23
N ARG A 60 0.02 14.98 24.72
CA ARG A 60 -0.04 13.51 24.68
C ARG A 60 -0.08 12.91 26.08
N LYS A 61 0.81 13.35 26.97
CA LYS A 61 0.87 12.89 28.37
C LYS A 61 -0.36 13.32 29.17
N LYS A 62 -0.89 14.52 28.92
CA LYS A 62 -2.13 14.98 29.54
C LYS A 62 -3.30 14.08 29.14
N LEU A 63 -3.46 13.80 27.85
CA LEU A 63 -4.52 12.93 27.35
C LEU A 63 -4.41 11.51 27.93
N LEU A 64 -3.19 10.97 28.04
CA LEU A 64 -2.96 9.66 28.68
C LEU A 64 -3.57 9.59 30.08
N SER A 65 -3.39 10.64 30.90
CA SER A 65 -3.94 10.68 32.26
C SER A 65 -5.48 10.66 32.32
N GLU A 66 -6.16 11.13 31.27
CA GLU A 66 -7.62 11.18 31.17
C GLU A 66 -8.23 9.88 30.61
N VAL A 67 -7.41 9.06 29.94
CA VAL A 67 -7.84 7.93 29.10
C VAL A 67 -7.40 6.57 29.64
N ARG A 68 -6.35 6.51 30.47
CA ARG A 68 -5.72 5.26 30.93
C ARG A 68 -6.70 4.20 31.45
N ASP A 69 -7.71 4.60 32.20
CA ASP A 69 -8.69 3.67 32.80
C ASP A 69 -9.91 3.41 31.91
N LYS A 70 -10.00 4.09 30.76
CA LYS A 70 -11.12 3.99 29.81
C LYS A 70 -10.80 3.07 28.64
N ILE A 71 -9.52 2.90 28.31
CA ILE A 71 -9.07 1.96 27.29
C ILE A 71 -8.73 0.65 27.98
N LYS A 72 -9.48 -0.40 27.64
CA LYS A 72 -9.19 -1.75 28.12
C LYS A 72 -8.08 -2.36 27.28
N VAL A 73 -7.13 -2.98 27.96
CA VAL A 73 -5.95 -3.60 27.36
C VAL A 73 -5.95 -5.08 27.69
N GLY A 74 -5.86 -5.91 26.65
CA GLY A 74 -5.64 -7.34 26.75
C GLY A 74 -4.17 -7.70 26.58
N LYS A 75 -3.79 -8.87 27.06
CA LYS A 75 -2.43 -9.42 26.92
C LYS A 75 -2.44 -10.63 26.00
N LEU A 76 -1.50 -10.65 25.09
CA LEU A 76 -1.26 -11.76 24.18
C LEU A 76 -0.19 -12.67 24.77
N LYS A 77 -0.31 -13.96 24.46
CA LYS A 77 0.73 -14.93 24.78
C LYS A 77 1.57 -15.16 23.55
N HIS A 78 2.86 -15.43 23.75
CA HIS A 78 3.68 -15.98 22.68
C HIS A 78 3.43 -17.49 22.64
N ASP A 79 2.86 -17.98 21.55
CA ASP A 79 2.38 -19.36 21.43
C ASP A 79 2.63 -19.90 20.02
N GLU A 80 3.71 -20.67 19.88
CA GLU A 80 4.13 -21.26 18.61
C GLU A 80 3.12 -22.27 18.05
N GLU A 81 2.39 -22.98 18.92
CA GLU A 81 1.39 -23.95 18.47
C GLU A 81 0.16 -23.23 17.90
N ALA A 82 -0.27 -22.15 18.57
CA ALA A 82 -1.33 -21.28 18.06
C ALA A 82 -0.91 -20.54 16.78
N ALA A 83 0.37 -20.16 16.66
CA ALA A 83 0.92 -19.47 15.49
C ALA A 83 1.12 -20.37 14.26
N ASN A 84 1.27 -21.69 14.47
CA ASN A 84 1.45 -22.66 13.39
C ASN A 84 0.13 -23.05 12.68
N ILE A 85 -0.89 -22.21 12.77
CA ILE A 85 -2.10 -22.34 11.96
C ILE A 85 -1.84 -21.86 10.53
N ARG A 86 -2.70 -22.31 9.61
CA ARG A 86 -2.69 -21.82 8.23
C ARG A 86 -3.25 -20.40 8.16
N VAL A 87 -2.40 -19.45 7.81
CA VAL A 87 -2.74 -18.03 7.63
C VAL A 87 -2.61 -17.66 6.16
N VAL A 88 -3.61 -17.00 5.58
CA VAL A 88 -3.45 -16.32 4.29
C VAL A 88 -3.14 -14.86 4.54
N ALA A 89 -2.08 -14.35 3.91
CA ALA A 89 -1.80 -12.92 3.86
C ALA A 89 -1.82 -12.43 2.42
N SER A 90 -2.17 -11.16 2.21
CA SER A 90 -2.21 -10.56 0.87
C SER A 90 -1.88 -9.08 0.89
N ASP A 91 -1.16 -8.63 -0.15
CA ASP A 91 -0.82 -7.22 -0.38
C ASP A 91 -0.94 -6.87 -1.88
N ALA A 92 -0.97 -5.58 -2.20
CA ALA A 92 -0.97 -5.06 -3.56
C ALA A 92 0.00 -3.89 -3.72
N GLY A 93 0.75 -3.92 -4.82
CA GLY A 93 1.69 -2.86 -5.20
C GLY A 93 1.29 -2.25 -6.53
N TYR A 94 1.60 -0.96 -6.69
CA TYR A 94 1.37 -0.22 -7.92
C TYR A 94 2.43 0.85 -8.13
N ASN A 95 2.81 1.10 -9.38
CA ASN A 95 3.83 2.07 -9.76
C ASN A 95 3.79 2.37 -11.27
N GLY A 96 2.64 2.81 -11.78
CA GLY A 96 2.49 3.21 -13.18
C GLY A 96 3.33 4.44 -13.55
N VAL A 97 3.45 4.70 -14.84
CA VAL A 97 4.30 5.78 -15.38
C VAL A 97 3.45 6.83 -16.06
N ASP A 98 3.72 8.09 -15.75
CA ASP A 98 3.10 9.24 -16.41
C ASP A 98 3.94 9.68 -17.61
N LEU A 99 3.41 9.42 -18.81
CA LEU A 99 4.04 9.82 -20.06
C LEU A 99 3.35 11.06 -20.61
N ARG A 100 4.12 11.82 -21.38
CA ARG A 100 3.73 12.64 -22.54
C ARG A 100 2.23 12.81 -22.76
N SER A 101 1.67 11.69 -23.20
CA SER A 101 0.37 11.61 -23.83
C SER A 101 -0.59 10.68 -23.10
N ALA A 102 -0.13 9.96 -22.07
CA ALA A 102 -0.95 9.01 -21.33
C ALA A 102 -0.24 8.50 -20.07
N TYR A 103 -1.05 8.04 -19.12
CA TYR A 103 -0.60 7.24 -18.01
C TYR A 103 -0.62 5.75 -18.35
N LEU A 104 0.44 5.03 -17.99
CA LEU A 104 0.56 3.59 -18.18
C LEU A 104 0.54 2.87 -16.82
N PRO A 105 -0.61 2.31 -16.39
CA PRO A 105 -0.71 1.63 -15.10
C PRO A 105 0.15 0.37 -15.05
N LEU A 106 0.75 0.13 -13.89
CA LEU A 106 1.51 -1.05 -13.50
C LEU A 106 1.17 -1.41 -12.05
N TYR A 107 0.28 -2.37 -11.86
CA TYR A 107 -0.13 -2.83 -10.54
C TYR A 107 -0.20 -4.36 -10.49
N ALA A 108 -0.03 -4.93 -9.31
CA ALA A 108 -0.07 -6.36 -9.07
C ALA A 108 -0.45 -6.65 -7.61
N SER A 109 -0.94 -7.86 -7.35
CA SER A 109 -1.21 -8.36 -6.01
C SER A 109 -0.71 -9.77 -5.83
N VAL A 110 -0.35 -10.10 -4.59
CA VAL A 110 0.05 -11.44 -4.16
C VAL A 110 -0.78 -11.86 -2.95
N ALA A 111 -1.09 -13.15 -2.88
CA ALA A 111 -1.42 -13.83 -1.63
C ALA A 111 -0.44 -14.95 -1.37
N VAL A 112 -0.05 -15.10 -0.11
CA VAL A 112 0.74 -16.23 0.39
C VAL A 112 -0.06 -16.95 1.45
N VAL A 113 0.24 -18.24 1.60
CA VAL A 113 -0.18 -19.01 2.75
C VAL A 113 1.05 -19.28 3.60
N ALA A 114 0.93 -19.01 4.90
CA ALA A 114 1.96 -19.22 5.89
C ALA A 114 1.47 -20.22 6.96
N GLU A 115 2.39 -21.06 7.43
CA GLU A 115 2.21 -21.91 8.61
C GLU A 115 3.42 -21.61 9.52
N GLY A 116 3.17 -20.83 10.59
CA GLY A 116 4.21 -20.22 11.41
C GLY A 116 5.14 -19.32 10.59
N TRP A 117 6.43 -19.68 10.54
CA TRP A 117 7.49 -18.96 9.83
C TRP A 117 7.82 -19.53 8.44
N THR A 118 6.92 -20.32 7.87
CA THR A 118 7.15 -21.00 6.59
C THR A 118 6.05 -20.72 5.58
N ILE A 119 6.41 -20.67 4.30
CA ILE A 119 5.48 -20.58 3.17
C ILE A 119 5.47 -21.96 2.48
N PRO A 120 4.51 -22.84 2.81
CA PRO A 120 4.51 -24.21 2.30
C PRO A 120 4.11 -24.36 0.83
N TYR A 121 3.53 -23.33 0.20
CA TYR A 121 3.02 -23.38 -1.18
C TYR A 121 3.48 -22.18 -1.99
N GLU A 122 3.51 -22.31 -3.32
CA GLU A 122 3.81 -21.18 -4.21
C GLU A 122 2.80 -20.03 -4.01
N PRO A 123 3.28 -18.77 -3.96
CA PRO A 123 2.40 -17.62 -3.87
C PRO A 123 1.43 -17.52 -5.05
N HIS A 124 0.25 -16.96 -4.80
CA HIS A 124 -0.77 -16.71 -5.81
C HIS A 124 -0.67 -15.26 -6.29
N TYR A 125 -0.41 -15.06 -7.58
CA TYR A 125 -0.17 -13.74 -8.16
C TYR A 125 -1.28 -13.32 -9.12
N LYS A 126 -1.58 -12.03 -9.15
CA LYS A 126 -2.41 -11.42 -10.19
C LYS A 126 -1.81 -10.10 -10.64
N ALA A 127 -1.55 -10.00 -11.93
CA ALA A 127 -1.10 -8.76 -12.54
C ALA A 127 -2.30 -7.95 -13.01
N GLY A 128 -2.18 -6.62 -12.94
CA GLY A 128 -3.13 -5.69 -13.50
C GLY A 128 -3.25 -5.79 -15.02
N THR A 129 -4.40 -5.36 -15.54
CA THR A 129 -4.64 -5.32 -16.99
C THR A 129 -3.74 -4.24 -17.61
N PRO A 130 -2.93 -4.56 -18.63
CA PRO A 130 -2.18 -3.54 -19.36
C PRO A 130 -3.14 -2.61 -20.11
N ASP A 131 -2.98 -1.30 -19.92
CA ASP A 131 -3.85 -0.28 -20.52
C ASP A 131 -3.10 1.03 -20.77
N VAL A 132 -3.73 1.98 -21.45
CA VAL A 132 -3.23 3.33 -21.75
C VAL A 132 -4.31 4.36 -21.41
N TRP A 133 -4.06 5.22 -20.43
CA TRP A 133 -5.02 6.21 -19.97
C TRP A 133 -4.63 7.61 -20.44
N SER A 134 -5.24 8.09 -21.52
CA SER A 134 -4.91 9.38 -22.13
C SER A 134 -5.53 10.60 -21.45
N ASP A 135 -6.61 10.40 -20.70
CA ASP A 135 -7.51 11.45 -20.21
C ASP A 135 -8.00 11.21 -18.77
N GLU A 136 -7.40 10.27 -18.04
CA GLU A 136 -7.73 10.02 -16.64
C GLU A 136 -7.25 11.19 -15.75
N PRO A 137 -8.14 11.90 -15.02
CA PRO A 137 -7.76 13.06 -14.24
C PRO A 137 -6.86 12.73 -13.03
N GLU A 138 -7.09 11.57 -12.41
CA GLU A 138 -6.36 11.11 -11.23
C GLU A 138 -5.87 9.66 -11.42
N PRO A 139 -4.91 9.43 -12.33
CA PRO A 139 -4.53 8.08 -12.73
C PRO A 139 -3.97 7.26 -11.57
N GLN A 140 -3.25 7.89 -10.63
CA GLN A 140 -2.71 7.23 -9.45
C GLN A 140 -3.81 6.71 -8.51
N ASN A 141 -4.92 7.45 -8.38
CA ASN A 141 -6.06 7.01 -7.55
C ASN A 141 -6.79 5.84 -8.21
N ARG A 142 -6.99 5.91 -9.53
CA ARG A 142 -7.57 4.79 -10.29
C ARG A 142 -6.68 3.55 -10.25
N GLU A 143 -5.37 3.72 -10.36
CA GLU A 143 -4.41 2.62 -10.23
C GLU A 143 -4.45 1.99 -8.83
N ALA A 144 -4.44 2.80 -7.77
CA ALA A 144 -4.54 2.30 -6.40
C ALA A 144 -5.86 1.54 -6.15
N LEU A 145 -6.97 2.03 -6.71
CA LEU A 145 -8.27 1.37 -6.68
C LEU A 145 -8.23 0.00 -7.38
N LEU A 146 -7.65 -0.06 -8.58
CA LEU A 146 -7.49 -1.31 -9.32
C LEU A 146 -6.52 -2.29 -8.64
N ALA A 147 -5.49 -1.79 -7.95
CA ALA A 147 -4.61 -2.60 -7.10
C ALA A 147 -5.40 -3.23 -5.94
N ALA A 148 -6.23 -2.43 -5.24
CA ALA A 148 -7.09 -2.93 -4.17
C ALA A 148 -8.10 -3.97 -4.70
N LYS A 149 -8.69 -3.75 -5.87
CA LYS A 149 -9.59 -4.70 -6.53
C LYS A 149 -8.94 -6.06 -6.73
N ILE A 150 -7.74 -6.10 -7.30
CA ILE A 150 -7.04 -7.37 -7.53
C ILE A 150 -6.55 -7.99 -6.22
N GLN A 151 -6.27 -7.19 -5.18
CA GLN A 151 -5.99 -7.69 -3.83
C GLN A 151 -7.18 -8.48 -3.30
N TYR A 152 -8.38 -7.88 -3.28
CA TYR A 152 -9.59 -8.57 -2.82
C TYR A 152 -9.83 -9.89 -3.57
N GLN A 153 -9.65 -9.88 -4.89
CA GLN A 153 -9.81 -11.07 -5.72
C GLN A 153 -8.77 -12.16 -5.41
N VAL A 154 -7.50 -11.79 -5.31
CA VAL A 154 -6.40 -12.73 -5.00
C VAL A 154 -6.56 -13.31 -3.60
N THR A 155 -6.99 -12.51 -2.63
CA THR A 155 -7.29 -12.98 -1.28
C THR A 155 -8.46 -13.96 -1.30
N GLU A 156 -9.55 -13.66 -2.03
CA GLU A 156 -10.71 -14.56 -2.12
C GLU A 156 -10.34 -15.89 -2.78
N GLU A 157 -9.65 -15.84 -3.92
CA GLU A 157 -9.12 -17.03 -4.63
C GLU A 157 -8.19 -17.86 -3.71
N ALA A 158 -7.36 -17.20 -2.90
CA ALA A 158 -6.49 -17.86 -1.92
C ALA A 158 -7.27 -18.50 -0.76
N VAL A 159 -8.32 -17.85 -0.26
CA VAL A 159 -9.22 -18.39 0.77
C VAL A 159 -9.94 -19.63 0.27
N GLU A 160 -10.45 -19.60 -0.96
CA GLU A 160 -11.11 -20.76 -1.57
C GLU A 160 -10.14 -21.92 -1.82
N LYS A 161 -8.92 -21.62 -2.26
CA LYS A 161 -7.90 -22.61 -2.61
C LYS A 161 -7.28 -23.30 -1.39
N TRP A 162 -6.94 -22.53 -0.35
CA TRP A 162 -6.11 -23.01 0.76
C TRP A 162 -6.87 -23.23 2.06
N GLU A 163 -8.11 -22.75 2.15
CA GLU A 163 -8.99 -22.87 3.33
C GLU A 163 -8.26 -22.53 4.64
N PRO A 164 -7.75 -21.30 4.79
CA PRO A 164 -6.98 -20.91 5.97
C PRO A 164 -7.86 -20.82 7.22
N ARG A 165 -7.20 -20.80 8.38
CA ARG A 165 -7.84 -20.51 9.67
C ARG A 165 -7.87 -19.01 9.99
N LEU A 166 -7.10 -18.19 9.29
CA LEU A 166 -7.04 -16.75 9.46
C LEU A 166 -6.63 -16.08 8.14
N VAL A 167 -7.22 -14.92 7.86
CA VAL A 167 -6.79 -14.03 6.77
C VAL A 167 -6.28 -12.71 7.35
N VAL A 168 -5.07 -12.31 6.96
CA VAL A 168 -4.46 -11.03 7.32
C VAL A 168 -4.27 -10.21 6.05
N PHE A 169 -5.09 -9.17 5.89
CA PHE A 169 -5.06 -8.29 4.74
C PHE A 169 -4.13 -7.12 5.03
N ASP A 170 -3.08 -6.89 4.23
CA ASP A 170 -2.20 -5.73 4.42
C ASP A 170 -2.95 -4.45 4.01
N GLY A 171 -3.14 -3.53 4.97
CA GLY A 171 -4.01 -2.36 4.83
C GLY A 171 -5.34 -2.49 5.57
N THR A 172 -6.27 -1.59 5.25
CA THR A 172 -7.65 -1.61 5.80
C THR A 172 -8.56 -2.45 4.92
N LEU A 173 -9.54 -3.12 5.51
CA LEU A 173 -10.56 -3.88 4.77
C LEU A 173 -11.54 -2.93 4.07
N ALA A 174 -11.87 -1.82 4.73
CA ALA A 174 -12.58 -0.72 4.12
C ALA A 174 -11.63 0.08 3.23
N MET A 175 -12.05 0.35 1.99
CA MET A 175 -11.31 1.21 1.07
C MET A 175 -11.13 2.63 1.63
N HIS A 176 -10.03 3.27 1.22
CA HIS A 176 -9.79 4.66 1.57
C HIS A 176 -10.82 5.58 0.88
N PHE A 177 -11.41 6.51 1.64
CA PHE A 177 -12.51 7.36 1.15
C PHE A 177 -12.15 8.24 -0.05
N LEU A 178 -10.87 8.57 -0.24
CA LEU A 178 -10.41 9.33 -1.43
C LEU A 178 -10.51 8.53 -2.73
N LEU A 179 -10.66 7.21 -2.66
CA LEU A 179 -10.83 6.37 -3.85
C LEU A 179 -12.29 6.33 -4.32
N LEU A 180 -13.24 6.81 -3.49
CA LEU A 180 -14.65 6.86 -3.86
C LEU A 180 -14.95 8.01 -4.83
N PRO A 181 -15.95 7.83 -5.70
CA PRO A 181 -16.21 8.78 -6.75
C PRO A 181 -16.72 10.12 -6.19
N SER A 182 -16.11 11.20 -6.64
CA SER A 182 -16.61 12.57 -6.65
C SER A 182 -17.23 12.90 -8.01
N THR A 183 -17.86 14.08 -8.13
CA THR A 183 -18.52 14.55 -9.37
C THR A 183 -17.59 14.72 -10.59
N HIS A 184 -16.29 14.52 -10.43
CA HIS A 184 -15.28 14.79 -11.45
C HIS A 184 -14.68 13.53 -12.10
N PHE A 185 -15.08 12.33 -11.68
CA PHE A 185 -14.52 11.09 -12.23
C PHE A 185 -15.27 10.59 -13.47
N SER A 186 -14.53 9.89 -14.33
CA SER A 186 -15.04 9.24 -15.54
C SER A 186 -16.05 8.12 -15.21
N ASP A 187 -16.91 7.79 -16.17
CA ASP A 187 -17.82 6.63 -16.05
C ASP A 187 -17.04 5.32 -15.84
N ASP A 188 -15.84 5.22 -16.44
CA ASP A 188 -14.93 4.09 -16.28
C ASP A 188 -14.44 3.96 -14.84
N TYR A 189 -14.03 5.07 -14.22
CA TYR A 189 -13.63 5.10 -12.82
C TYR A 189 -14.80 4.68 -11.91
N GLN A 190 -16.02 5.16 -12.18
CA GLN A 190 -17.19 4.77 -11.39
C GLN A 190 -17.47 3.27 -11.47
N ARG A 191 -17.34 2.68 -12.67
CA ARG A 191 -17.44 1.22 -12.85
C ARG A 191 -16.35 0.47 -12.10
N ASP A 192 -15.12 0.96 -12.15
CA ASP A 192 -14.00 0.37 -11.42
C ASP A 192 -14.24 0.41 -9.90
N VAL A 193 -14.80 1.50 -9.37
CA VAL A 193 -15.16 1.59 -7.94
C VAL A 193 -16.23 0.56 -7.59
N ASP A 194 -17.30 0.51 -8.39
CA ASP A 194 -18.41 -0.43 -8.19
C ASP A 194 -17.93 -1.88 -8.12
N GLU A 195 -17.11 -2.26 -9.11
CA GLU A 195 -16.52 -3.59 -9.18
C GLU A 195 -15.56 -3.87 -8.03
N THR A 196 -14.84 -2.85 -7.54
CA THR A 196 -13.92 -2.99 -6.40
C THR A 196 -14.70 -3.23 -5.10
N ILE A 197 -15.75 -2.45 -4.83
CA ILE A 197 -16.61 -2.66 -3.66
C ILE A 197 -17.24 -4.05 -3.73
N ARG A 198 -17.68 -4.49 -4.92
CA ARG A 198 -18.17 -5.85 -5.12
C ARG A 198 -17.15 -6.90 -4.71
N CYS A 199 -15.90 -6.78 -5.16
CA CYS A 199 -14.84 -7.73 -4.79
C CYS A 199 -14.58 -7.73 -3.28
N ALA A 200 -14.59 -6.55 -2.64
CA ALA A 200 -14.42 -6.43 -1.19
C ALA A 200 -15.55 -7.12 -0.42
N VAL A 201 -16.81 -6.87 -0.80
CA VAL A 201 -17.98 -7.49 -0.18
C VAL A 201 -17.97 -9.01 -0.37
N ASN A 202 -17.62 -9.49 -1.57
CA ASN A 202 -17.50 -10.93 -1.85
C ASN A 202 -16.47 -11.59 -0.95
N LEU A 203 -15.25 -11.04 -0.83
CA LEU A 203 -14.23 -11.55 0.08
C LEU A 203 -14.74 -11.65 1.52
N LEU A 204 -15.35 -10.56 2.03
CA LEU A 204 -15.88 -10.51 3.39
C LEU A 204 -17.01 -11.54 3.61
N GLN A 205 -17.88 -11.71 2.62
CA GLN A 205 -18.96 -12.70 2.65
C GLN A 205 -18.40 -14.13 2.59
N THR A 206 -17.40 -14.39 1.76
CA THR A 206 -16.74 -15.69 1.60
C THR A 206 -16.08 -16.12 2.92
N CYS A 207 -15.32 -15.21 3.56
CA CYS A 207 -14.75 -15.42 4.89
C CYS A 207 -15.83 -15.66 5.95
N TYR A 208 -16.89 -14.85 5.98
CA TYR A 208 -18.01 -15.02 6.91
C TYR A 208 -18.70 -16.39 6.75
N ARG A 209 -19.00 -16.81 5.52
CA ARG A 209 -19.69 -18.09 5.23
C ARG A 209 -18.85 -19.30 5.61
N LYS A 210 -17.52 -19.20 5.48
CA LYS A 210 -16.57 -20.24 5.89
C LYS A 210 -16.18 -20.16 7.37
N ASN A 211 -16.68 -19.16 8.11
CA ASN A 211 -16.30 -18.88 9.50
C ASN A 211 -14.78 -18.71 9.66
N ILE A 212 -14.16 -18.00 8.71
CA ILE A 212 -12.73 -17.67 8.71
C ILE A 212 -12.60 -16.21 9.16
N PRO A 213 -11.90 -15.92 10.26
CA PRO A 213 -11.62 -14.54 10.65
C PRO A 213 -10.73 -13.84 9.62
N ILE A 214 -11.09 -12.60 9.28
CA ILE A 214 -10.30 -11.70 8.44
C ILE A 214 -10.04 -10.40 9.19
N VAL A 215 -8.79 -9.92 9.14
CA VAL A 215 -8.41 -8.64 9.73
C VAL A 215 -7.59 -7.81 8.74
N GLY A 216 -7.84 -6.51 8.72
CA GLY A 216 -6.97 -5.54 8.06
C GLY A 216 -5.83 -5.14 8.99
N PHE A 217 -4.58 -5.31 8.56
CA PHE A 217 -3.38 -4.94 9.29
C PHE A 217 -2.80 -3.64 8.71
N ALA A 218 -3.03 -2.51 9.38
CA ALA A 218 -2.62 -1.20 8.89
C ALA A 218 -1.32 -0.73 9.56
N LYS A 219 -0.20 -0.78 8.82
CA LYS A 219 1.13 -0.30 9.22
C LYS A 219 1.16 1.22 9.49
N ARG A 220 0.44 1.98 8.66
CA ARG A 220 0.48 3.44 8.62
C ARG A 220 -0.93 4.00 8.70
N THR A 221 -1.37 4.36 9.91
CA THR A 221 -2.68 4.99 10.12
C THR A 221 -2.56 6.45 10.53
N ARG A 222 -3.44 7.28 9.96
CA ARG A 222 -3.68 8.67 10.38
C ARG A 222 -4.99 8.82 11.15
N MET A 223 -5.64 7.71 11.50
CA MET A 223 -6.86 7.71 12.32
C MET A 223 -6.62 8.46 13.64
N ASN A 224 -7.65 9.20 14.04
CA ASN A 224 -7.69 9.97 15.28
C ASN A 224 -9.03 9.74 15.99
N GLN A 225 -9.70 8.61 15.76
CA GLN A 225 -11.06 8.37 16.25
C GLN A 225 -11.07 8.29 17.78
N VAL A 226 -10.14 7.55 18.36
CA VAL A 226 -9.99 7.43 19.82
C VAL A 226 -9.66 8.80 20.40
N CYS A 227 -8.62 9.47 19.88
CA CYS A 227 -8.20 10.78 20.39
C CYS A 227 -9.31 11.84 20.26
N ARG A 228 -10.05 11.83 19.15
CA ARG A 228 -11.19 12.73 18.91
C ARG A 228 -12.33 12.47 19.90
N SER A 229 -12.61 11.22 20.25
CA SER A 229 -13.63 10.88 21.25
C SER A 229 -13.32 11.46 22.63
N PHE A 230 -12.04 11.70 22.92
CA PHE A 230 -11.53 12.35 24.13
C PHE A 230 -11.19 13.85 23.93
N GLY A 231 -11.67 14.47 22.85
CA GLY A 231 -11.56 15.92 22.64
C GLY A 231 -10.26 16.39 21.97
N ASN A 232 -9.41 15.49 21.48
CA ASN A 232 -8.18 15.85 20.75
C ASN A 232 -8.19 15.34 19.30
N SER A 233 -8.74 16.14 18.39
CA SER A 233 -8.83 15.80 16.96
C SER A 233 -7.53 15.96 16.17
N ARG A 234 -6.47 16.51 16.75
CA ARG A 234 -5.18 16.72 16.06
C ARG A 234 -4.17 15.62 16.33
N MET A 235 -4.46 14.71 17.25
CA MET A 235 -3.58 13.61 17.64
C MET A 235 -3.97 12.32 16.93
N ARG A 236 -2.98 11.63 16.36
CA ARG A 236 -3.16 10.28 15.84
C ARG A 236 -3.32 9.29 16.99
N ASP A 237 -4.20 8.32 16.82
CA ASP A 237 -4.46 7.29 17.83
C ASP A 237 -3.18 6.50 18.15
N THR A 238 -2.38 6.15 17.14
CA THR A 238 -1.10 5.44 17.34
C THR A 238 -0.12 6.19 18.23
N ALA A 239 -0.12 7.53 18.20
CA ALA A 239 0.74 8.31 19.07
C ALA A 239 0.34 8.19 20.55
N LEU A 240 -0.96 8.06 20.82
CA LEU A 240 -1.49 7.80 22.15
C LEU A 240 -1.26 6.33 22.56
N MET A 241 -1.56 5.38 21.67
CA MET A 241 -1.40 3.95 21.94
C MET A 241 0.04 3.55 22.22
N ASP A 242 1.01 4.22 21.61
CA ASP A 242 2.44 4.06 21.89
C ASP A 242 2.80 4.28 23.38
N LEU A 243 2.02 5.11 24.10
CA LEU A 243 2.18 5.32 25.54
C LEU A 243 1.38 4.34 26.41
N ILE A 244 0.39 3.66 25.84
CA ILE A 244 -0.55 2.79 26.57
C ILE A 244 -0.11 1.33 26.47
N LEU A 245 0.24 0.87 25.28
CA LEU A 245 0.50 -0.53 24.99
C LEU A 245 1.97 -0.88 25.20
N ASN A 246 2.20 -1.91 26.02
CA ASN A 246 3.47 -2.61 26.09
C ASN A 246 3.53 -3.71 25.01
N LEU A 247 4.73 -4.27 24.81
CA LEU A 247 4.93 -5.38 23.88
C LEU A 247 4.03 -6.56 24.25
N GLY A 248 3.34 -7.13 23.26
CA GLY A 248 2.38 -8.22 23.45
C GLY A 248 1.03 -7.77 24.00
N GLU A 249 0.71 -6.47 23.98
CA GLU A 249 -0.58 -5.95 24.41
C GLU A 249 -1.42 -5.45 23.24
N TYR A 250 -2.75 -5.52 23.38
CA TYR A 250 -3.71 -4.98 22.43
C TYR A 250 -4.85 -4.26 23.13
N THR A 251 -5.52 -3.34 22.44
CA THR A 251 -6.72 -2.68 22.97
C THR A 251 -7.97 -3.50 22.64
N GLU A 252 -8.90 -3.62 23.57
CA GLU A 252 -10.26 -4.07 23.20
C GLU A 252 -10.86 -3.07 22.18
N PRO A 253 -11.62 -3.55 21.18
CA PRO A 253 -12.20 -2.69 20.16
C PRO A 253 -13.18 -1.68 20.76
N GLU A 254 -13.31 -0.52 20.12
CA GLU A 254 -14.27 0.51 20.56
C GLU A 254 -15.70 -0.03 20.65
N ALA A 255 -16.52 0.55 21.53
CA ALA A 255 -17.93 0.13 21.66
C ALA A 255 -18.78 0.42 20.40
N LYS A 256 -18.28 1.23 19.46
CA LYS A 256 -18.99 1.62 18.24
C LYS A 256 -18.17 1.26 17.00
N PRO A 257 -18.80 0.72 15.95
CA PRO A 257 -18.13 0.49 14.69
C PRO A 257 -17.78 1.82 14.02
N THR A 258 -16.80 1.77 13.12
CA THR A 258 -16.51 2.85 12.18
C THR A 258 -17.75 3.10 11.31
N MET A 259 -18.13 4.36 11.21
CA MET A 259 -19.27 4.82 10.42
C MET A 259 -18.79 5.79 9.35
N GLY A 260 -19.53 5.87 8.24
CA GLY A 260 -19.32 6.87 7.21
C GLY A 260 -19.68 6.39 5.82
N TYR A 261 -19.54 7.31 4.86
CA TYR A 261 -19.93 7.12 3.47
C TYR A 261 -19.34 5.85 2.82
N VAL A 262 -18.11 5.48 3.15
CA VAL A 262 -17.49 4.23 2.65
C VAL A 262 -18.26 3.00 3.10
N ILE A 263 -18.64 2.94 4.38
CA ILE A 263 -19.34 1.78 4.94
C ILE A 263 -20.74 1.67 4.37
N ASP A 264 -21.40 2.81 4.14
CA ASP A 264 -22.73 2.83 3.54
C ASP A 264 -22.71 2.31 2.10
N ASN A 265 -21.68 2.66 1.31
CA ASN A 265 -21.47 2.07 -0.02
C ASN A 265 -21.29 0.55 0.03
N TYR A 266 -20.54 0.01 1.01
CA TYR A 266 -20.40 -1.44 1.18
C TYR A 266 -21.75 -2.10 1.51
N ARG A 267 -22.57 -1.46 2.36
CA ARG A 267 -23.89 -1.98 2.75
C ARG A 267 -24.87 -1.98 1.59
N GLU A 268 -24.96 -0.88 0.85
CA GLU A 268 -25.79 -0.77 -0.34
C GLU A 268 -25.39 -1.81 -1.38
N LYS A 269 -24.08 -1.95 -1.61
CA LYS A 269 -23.54 -2.92 -2.55
C LYS A 269 -23.82 -4.36 -2.11
N ALA A 270 -23.67 -4.67 -0.83
CA ALA A 270 -24.01 -6.00 -0.30
C ALA A 270 -25.51 -6.31 -0.43
N ALA A 271 -26.39 -5.33 -0.23
CA ALA A 271 -27.82 -5.49 -0.42
C ALA A 271 -28.19 -5.78 -1.89
N GLU A 272 -27.56 -5.08 -2.84
CA GLU A 272 -27.73 -5.37 -4.28
C GLU A 272 -27.32 -6.80 -4.65
N PHE A 273 -26.30 -7.36 -4.00
CA PHE A 273 -25.86 -8.74 -4.22
C PHE A 273 -26.71 -9.79 -3.49
N GLY A 274 -27.80 -9.36 -2.82
CA GLY A 274 -28.69 -10.28 -2.12
C GLY A 274 -28.09 -10.85 -0.83
N VAL A 275 -27.10 -10.17 -0.23
CA VAL A 275 -26.63 -10.51 1.11
C VAL A 275 -27.74 -10.14 2.11
N PRO A 276 -28.19 -11.06 2.98
CA PRO A 276 -29.20 -10.75 3.98
C PRO A 276 -28.76 -9.64 4.94
N ASP A 277 -29.63 -8.68 5.28
CA ASP A 277 -29.34 -7.55 6.18
C ASP A 277 -28.62 -7.93 7.49
N PRO A 278 -28.99 -9.02 8.20
CA PRO A 278 -28.30 -9.40 9.43
C PRO A 278 -26.83 -9.81 9.19
N ILE A 279 -26.49 -10.25 7.98
CA ILE A 279 -25.12 -10.59 7.58
C ILE A 279 -24.37 -9.32 7.14
N ILE A 280 -25.03 -8.42 6.41
CA ILE A 280 -24.44 -7.15 5.96
C ILE A 280 -23.84 -6.40 7.14
N GLN A 281 -24.58 -6.24 8.24
CA GLN A 281 -24.09 -5.55 9.43
C GLN A 281 -22.84 -6.25 10.00
N LYS A 282 -22.88 -7.57 10.13
CA LYS A 282 -21.77 -8.35 10.69
C LYS A 282 -20.46 -8.22 9.92
N ILE A 283 -20.54 -8.11 8.59
CA ILE A 283 -19.34 -8.06 7.74
C ILE A 283 -18.87 -6.62 7.44
N THR A 284 -19.75 -5.62 7.56
CA THR A 284 -19.44 -4.20 7.25
C THR A 284 -19.24 -3.32 8.47
N ASN A 285 -19.68 -3.75 9.66
CA ASN A 285 -19.36 -3.07 10.91
C ASN A 285 -17.91 -3.34 11.29
N PHE A 286 -17.00 -2.47 10.85
CA PHE A 286 -15.60 -2.56 11.21
C PHE A 286 -15.31 -1.88 12.54
N TYR A 287 -14.48 -2.52 13.33
CA TYR A 287 -13.99 -2.02 14.61
C TYR A 287 -12.48 -1.87 14.54
N SER A 288 -11.95 -0.91 15.30
CA SER A 288 -10.51 -0.70 15.39
C SER A 288 -9.99 -1.23 16.72
N SER A 289 -8.95 -2.04 16.66
CA SER A 289 -8.09 -2.42 17.78
C SER A 289 -6.66 -1.98 17.46
N TYR A 290 -5.85 -1.74 18.48
CA TYR A 290 -4.43 -1.46 18.33
C TYR A 290 -3.62 -2.55 19.01
N VAL A 291 -2.58 -3.03 18.36
CA VAL A 291 -1.72 -4.11 18.88
C VAL A 291 -0.25 -3.70 18.81
N ARG A 292 0.53 -4.02 19.84
CA ARG A 292 1.98 -3.84 19.84
C ARG A 292 2.67 -5.20 19.78
N THR A 293 3.12 -5.54 18.58
CA THR A 293 3.75 -6.83 18.28
C THR A 293 5.28 -6.78 18.20
N GLY A 294 5.89 -5.59 18.25
CA GLY A 294 7.34 -5.40 18.26
C GLY A 294 7.75 -4.10 18.94
N LEU A 295 9.02 -3.72 18.77
CA LEU A 295 9.60 -2.54 19.43
C LEU A 295 9.14 -1.20 18.83
N THR A 296 8.57 -1.22 17.63
CA THR A 296 8.02 -0.06 16.92
C THR A 296 6.68 0.42 17.50
N THR A 297 6.09 1.42 16.84
CA THR A 297 4.77 1.94 17.19
C THR A 297 3.68 0.89 17.01
N PRO A 298 2.63 0.89 17.85
CA PRO A 298 1.51 -0.03 17.68
C PRO A 298 0.83 0.05 16.30
N TYR A 299 0.37 -1.11 15.84
CA TYR A 299 -0.35 -1.29 14.59
C TYR A 299 -1.86 -1.24 14.79
N ARG A 300 -2.61 -0.81 13.78
CA ARG A 300 -4.08 -0.84 13.80
C ARG A 300 -4.57 -2.11 13.14
N LEU A 301 -5.47 -2.81 13.83
CA LEU A 301 -6.28 -3.90 13.30
C LEU A 301 -7.68 -3.36 12.98
N GLU A 302 -8.13 -3.58 11.75
CA GLU A 302 -9.52 -3.34 11.33
C GLU A 302 -10.26 -4.66 11.25
N ILE A 303 -11.29 -4.81 12.07
CA ILE A 303 -11.89 -6.11 12.40
C ILE A 303 -13.40 -6.05 12.14
N PRO A 304 -13.97 -6.88 11.26
CA PRO A 304 -15.41 -7.00 11.12
C PRO A 304 -16.07 -7.50 12.41
N GLU A 305 -17.32 -7.13 12.67
CA GLU A 305 -18.05 -7.49 13.89
C GLU A 305 -18.03 -8.99 14.19
N TYR A 306 -18.19 -9.85 13.19
CA TYR A 306 -18.19 -11.31 13.40
C TYR A 306 -16.82 -11.86 13.86
N CYS A 307 -15.74 -11.12 13.66
CA CYS A 307 -14.38 -11.51 14.03
C CYS A 307 -13.98 -11.04 15.44
N LEU A 308 -14.81 -10.25 16.14
CA LEU A 308 -14.46 -9.67 17.45
C LEU A 308 -14.10 -10.73 18.49
N ASN A 309 -14.80 -11.87 18.49
CA ASN A 309 -14.55 -12.97 19.43
C ASN A 309 -13.22 -13.70 19.16
N SER A 310 -12.65 -13.56 17.96
CA SER A 310 -11.38 -14.19 17.58
C SER A 310 -10.19 -13.25 17.77
N LEU A 311 -10.38 -12.02 18.26
CA LEU A 311 -9.33 -11.01 18.35
C LEU A 311 -8.10 -11.47 19.16
N GLU A 312 -8.31 -12.17 20.27
CA GLU A 312 -7.19 -12.67 21.10
C GLU A 312 -6.38 -13.75 20.35
N GLU A 313 -7.04 -14.66 19.64
CA GLU A 313 -6.39 -15.68 18.80
C GLU A 313 -5.62 -15.02 17.65
N VAL A 314 -6.26 -14.08 16.94
CA VAL A 314 -5.61 -13.31 15.87
C VAL A 314 -4.40 -12.54 16.40
N GLY A 315 -4.55 -11.82 17.51
CA GLY A 315 -3.46 -11.08 18.13
C GLY A 315 -2.30 -11.99 18.52
N THR A 316 -2.58 -13.17 19.07
CA THR A 316 -1.58 -14.18 19.47
C THR A 316 -0.77 -14.66 18.26
N VAL A 317 -1.44 -14.96 17.14
CA VAL A 317 -0.79 -15.37 15.88
C VAL A 317 0.08 -14.24 15.34
N LEU A 318 -0.47 -13.02 15.26
CA LEU A 318 0.27 -11.85 14.77
C LEU A 318 1.51 -11.59 15.64
N TYR A 319 1.36 -11.56 16.96
CA TYR A 319 2.45 -11.30 17.88
C TYR A 319 3.56 -12.36 17.81
N THR A 320 3.18 -13.64 17.78
CA THR A 320 4.15 -14.75 17.75
C THR A 320 4.91 -14.81 16.42
N THR A 321 4.26 -14.44 15.31
CA THR A 321 4.89 -14.44 13.98
C THR A 321 5.53 -13.11 13.60
N SER A 322 5.55 -12.12 14.50
CA SER A 322 6.12 -10.81 14.22
C SER A 322 7.62 -10.77 14.41
N GLU A 323 8.32 -10.11 13.49
CA GLU A 323 9.74 -9.78 13.68
C GLU A 323 9.91 -8.80 14.84
N GLU A 324 10.80 -9.05 15.78
CA GLU A 324 10.93 -8.25 17.00
C GLU A 324 11.25 -6.77 16.72
N GLU A 325 12.14 -6.51 15.75
CA GLU A 325 12.60 -5.17 15.38
C GLU A 325 11.50 -4.31 14.78
N THR A 326 10.72 -4.88 13.84
CA THR A 326 9.70 -4.15 13.08
C THR A 326 8.32 -4.31 13.70
N GLY A 327 8.05 -5.42 14.37
CA GLY A 327 6.72 -5.85 14.81
C GLY A 327 5.81 -6.32 13.68
N ILE A 328 6.31 -6.46 12.44
CA ILE A 328 5.47 -6.88 11.31
C ILE A 328 5.38 -8.41 11.28
N PRO A 329 4.16 -9.00 11.21
CA PRO A 329 3.99 -10.45 11.06
C PRO A 329 4.69 -10.99 9.82
N PHE A 330 5.31 -12.17 9.93
CA PHE A 330 6.07 -12.83 8.88
C PHE A 330 5.32 -12.87 7.54
N ALA A 331 4.08 -13.34 7.56
CA ALA A 331 3.26 -13.44 6.35
C ALA A 331 3.02 -12.08 5.69
N ILE A 332 2.90 -11.00 6.48
CA ILE A 332 2.71 -9.63 5.98
C ILE A 332 4.02 -9.08 5.40
N ASN A 333 5.16 -9.37 6.02
CA ASN A 333 6.45 -8.98 5.47
C ASN A 333 6.74 -9.67 4.14
N GLU A 334 6.38 -10.95 4.01
CA GLU A 334 6.58 -11.72 2.78
C GLU A 334 5.72 -11.21 1.62
N VAL A 335 4.45 -10.88 1.85
CA VAL A 335 3.61 -10.30 0.78
C VAL A 335 4.11 -8.91 0.36
N ASP A 336 4.48 -8.04 1.32
CA ASP A 336 5.03 -6.69 1.06
C ASP A 336 6.32 -6.76 0.22
N ARG A 337 7.17 -7.75 0.52
CA ARG A 337 8.38 -8.01 -0.27
C ARG A 337 8.08 -8.47 -1.70
N LEU A 338 7.08 -9.33 -1.87
CA LEU A 338 6.72 -9.92 -3.16
C LEU A 338 5.90 -8.99 -4.07
N THR A 339 5.11 -8.07 -3.52
CA THR A 339 4.29 -7.09 -4.25
C THR A 339 5.04 -5.82 -4.62
N LYS A 340 6.22 -5.58 -4.06
CA LYS A 340 6.96 -4.33 -4.25
C LYS A 340 7.30 -4.07 -5.72
N ILE A 341 6.53 -3.18 -6.35
CA ILE A 341 6.80 -2.68 -7.71
C ILE A 341 7.71 -1.44 -7.61
N THR A 342 9.02 -1.65 -7.67
CA THR A 342 9.98 -0.54 -7.57
C THR A 342 10.00 0.33 -8.82
N THR A 343 10.53 1.55 -8.70
CA THR A 343 10.74 2.44 -9.85
C THR A 343 11.64 1.80 -10.90
N SER A 344 12.60 0.95 -10.48
CA SER A 344 13.41 0.16 -11.42
C SER A 344 12.56 -0.80 -12.26
N VAL A 345 11.58 -1.49 -11.68
CA VAL A 345 10.65 -2.37 -12.42
C VAL A 345 9.82 -1.55 -13.42
N SER A 346 9.30 -0.41 -12.96
CA SER A 346 8.53 0.51 -13.79
C SER A 346 9.35 1.04 -14.98
N ASN A 347 10.59 1.45 -14.72
CA ASN A 347 11.54 1.90 -15.75
C ASN A 347 11.89 0.81 -16.75
N ILE A 348 12.14 -0.43 -16.30
CA ILE A 348 12.39 -1.56 -17.19
C ILE A 348 11.19 -1.77 -18.13
N ARG A 349 9.96 -1.74 -17.60
CA ARG A 349 8.74 -1.86 -18.41
C ARG A 349 8.65 -0.74 -19.45
N THR A 350 8.91 0.51 -19.06
CA THR A 350 8.87 1.65 -19.99
C THR A 350 9.93 1.55 -21.07
N LEU A 351 11.15 1.11 -20.74
CA LEU A 351 12.20 0.83 -21.74
C LEU A 351 11.82 -0.30 -22.70
N MET A 352 11.15 -1.36 -22.21
CA MET A 352 10.63 -2.42 -23.07
C MET A 352 9.53 -1.91 -24.01
N ILE A 353 8.65 -1.03 -23.54
CA ILE A 353 7.63 -0.39 -24.37
C ILE A 353 8.31 0.45 -25.46
N TYR A 354 9.32 1.24 -25.10
CA TYR A 354 10.09 2.03 -26.05
C TYR A 354 10.81 1.17 -27.09
N ALA A 355 11.42 0.06 -26.68
CA ALA A 355 12.06 -0.88 -27.60
C ALA A 355 11.07 -1.50 -28.59
N LYS A 356 9.90 -1.93 -28.10
CA LYS A 356 8.82 -2.45 -28.98
C LYS A 356 8.26 -1.38 -29.91
N ALA A 357 8.18 -0.13 -29.46
CA ALA A 357 7.77 1.00 -30.29
C ALA A 357 8.79 1.29 -31.40
N LEU A 358 10.10 1.15 -31.14
CA LEU A 358 11.14 1.26 -32.16
C LEU A 358 11.02 0.16 -33.24
N GLU A 359 10.69 -1.08 -32.87
CA GLU A 359 10.45 -2.15 -33.84
C GLU A 359 9.29 -1.82 -34.80
N LEU A 360 8.25 -1.12 -34.32
CA LEU A 360 7.14 -0.65 -35.16
C LEU A 360 7.59 0.47 -36.10
N VAL A 361 8.50 1.35 -35.67
CA VAL A 361 9.12 2.35 -36.54
C VAL A 361 9.96 1.70 -37.63
N GLU A 362 10.74 0.67 -37.29
CA GLU A 362 11.53 -0.09 -38.29
C GLU A 362 10.65 -0.78 -39.33
N LYS A 363 9.47 -1.26 -38.94
CA LYS A 363 8.47 -1.86 -39.84
C LYS A 363 7.71 -0.83 -40.69
N GLY A 364 7.81 0.46 -40.36
CA GLY A 364 7.07 1.54 -41.01
C GLY A 364 5.62 1.69 -40.51
N ASP A 365 5.27 1.06 -39.39
CA ASP A 365 3.95 1.16 -38.76
C ASP A 365 3.81 2.41 -37.88
N MET A 366 4.93 3.05 -37.54
CA MET A 366 4.99 4.35 -36.84
C MET A 366 6.11 5.23 -37.40
N ASP A 367 5.96 6.54 -37.29
CA ASP A 367 7.04 7.48 -37.56
C ASP A 367 7.91 7.67 -36.31
N LEU A 368 9.20 7.98 -36.51
CA LEU A 368 10.13 8.28 -35.41
C LEU A 368 9.63 9.44 -34.51
N LYS A 369 8.84 10.36 -35.07
CA LYS A 369 8.27 11.50 -34.33
C LYS A 369 7.18 11.07 -33.34
N ASP A 370 6.52 9.94 -33.58
CA ASP A 370 5.43 9.44 -32.74
C ASP A 370 5.95 8.94 -31.38
N LEU A 371 7.23 8.55 -31.31
CA LEU A 371 7.89 8.16 -30.06
C LEU A 371 7.93 9.28 -29.01
N THR A 372 7.67 10.53 -29.41
CA THR A 372 7.57 11.65 -28.45
C THR A 372 6.42 11.50 -27.47
N MET A 373 5.40 10.68 -27.80
CA MET A 373 4.31 10.33 -26.87
C MET A 373 4.80 9.51 -25.67
N LEU A 374 5.92 8.79 -25.83
CA LEU A 374 6.52 7.95 -24.78
C LEU A 374 7.55 8.69 -23.91
N ALA A 375 7.69 10.00 -24.07
CA ALA A 375 8.55 10.81 -23.23
C ALA A 375 7.93 10.97 -21.83
N LEU A 376 8.73 10.90 -20.77
CA LEU A 376 8.26 11.21 -19.41
C LEU A 376 7.76 12.67 -19.33
N GLN A 377 6.65 12.91 -18.63
CA GLN A 377 5.98 14.22 -18.61
C GLN A 377 6.73 15.27 -17.77
N HIS A 378 7.29 14.85 -16.63
CA HIS A 378 8.10 15.68 -15.76
C HIS A 378 9.52 15.11 -15.73
N GLY A 379 10.54 15.92 -15.37
CA GLY A 379 11.97 15.56 -15.38
C GLY A 379 12.39 14.44 -14.42
N GLU A 380 11.55 13.42 -14.26
CA GLU A 380 11.81 12.19 -13.54
C GLU A 380 13.04 11.50 -14.14
N PRO A 381 14.10 11.31 -13.33
CA PRO A 381 15.30 10.66 -13.81
C PRO A 381 15.03 9.16 -13.98
N TRP A 382 15.55 8.58 -15.06
CA TRP A 382 15.61 7.13 -15.21
C TRP A 382 16.49 6.53 -14.11
N THR A 383 15.88 5.84 -13.15
CA THR A 383 16.54 5.09 -12.10
C THR A 383 16.58 3.61 -12.50
N ILE A 384 17.71 3.21 -13.10
CA ILE A 384 17.94 1.81 -13.51
C ILE A 384 18.64 1.01 -12.39
N ASN A 385 19.16 1.68 -11.36
CA ASN A 385 19.81 1.06 -10.20
C ASN A 385 19.17 1.53 -8.89
N ASP A 386 18.43 0.65 -8.21
CA ASP A 386 18.01 0.82 -6.81
C ASP A 386 19.24 0.67 -5.88
N ARG A 387 20.18 1.62 -5.90
CA ARG A 387 21.38 1.57 -5.02
C ARG A 387 21.06 1.75 -3.53
N GLU A 388 19.82 2.10 -3.17
CA GLU A 388 19.37 2.17 -1.77
C GLU A 388 19.00 0.81 -1.16
N ALA A 389 18.86 -0.25 -1.97
CA ALA A 389 18.74 -1.62 -1.44
C ALA A 389 20.10 -2.22 -1.04
N SER A 390 21.22 -1.67 -1.54
CA SER A 390 22.57 -2.22 -1.33
C SER A 390 23.34 -1.57 -0.18
N SER A 391 22.91 -0.40 0.33
CA SER A 391 23.57 0.26 1.47
C SER A 391 23.24 -0.38 2.82
N ALA A 392 22.23 -1.25 2.90
CA ALA A 392 21.94 -2.06 4.09
C ALA A 392 22.81 -3.32 4.22
N ILE A 393 23.60 -3.68 3.19
CA ILE A 393 24.34 -4.96 3.14
C ILE A 393 25.87 -4.74 3.29
N THR A 394 26.38 -3.51 3.22
CA THR A 394 27.82 -3.23 3.40
C THR A 394 28.09 -2.09 4.37
N GLY A 395 27.51 -2.18 5.57
CA GLY A 395 27.84 -1.36 6.73
C GLY A 395 28.46 -2.18 7.87
N GLY A 396 29.27 -3.19 7.54
CA GLY A 396 30.03 -3.99 8.50
C GLY A 396 31.52 -3.75 8.34
N LYS A 397 32.07 -2.89 9.19
CA LYS A 397 33.46 -2.98 9.67
C LYS A 397 33.49 -2.71 11.15
#